data_AF-A0A1B6JH60-F1
#
_entry.id   AF-A0A1B6JH60-F1
#
_cell.length_a   1.000
_cell.length_b   1.000
_cell.length_c   1.000
_cell.angle_alpha   90.00
_cell.angle_beta   90.00
_cell.angle_gamma   90.00
#
_symmetry.space_group_name_H-M   'P 1'
#
loop_
_entity.id
_entity.type
_entity.pdbx_description
1 polymer ?
#
loop_
_entity_poly.entity_id
_entity_poly.type
_entity_poly.pdbx_seq_one_letter_code
_entity_poly.pdbx_strand_id
1 'polypeptide(L)'
;CSSGEEEDDENHQDDTSIVNDIKQDSEGVKGKDKIAQYKSLLASLEEEEDKKRNRDVDLEITWDVGMKEKAEKSIKEKLNTPQTPFEEMLEKRKQKKKLRKEEKLKQKGKEQESGSEDDLCSDDEIPSDVDMADPFFRSEHQVSTVKKNKKANSEVESEEAKQRKAELELLLMEENDSEVQKSHFNMKSIQDQENDGKKKKRRKQLKKKNIKENITNNDDFQVDITDDRFSALFTSHHFNIDPAEPQFRKTKAMDVIISEKLKRRKQEHEQDLTPPKLLKTDPELSLLVKSIKNKTKNKK
;
A
#
# COMPACT_ATOMS: atom_id res chain seq x y z
N CYS A 1 -3.27 -20.77 30.17
CA CYS A 1 -2.08 -21.36 29.53
C CYS A 1 -2.00 -20.80 28.11
N SER A 2 -1.20 -19.74 27.95
CA SER A 2 0.12 -19.73 27.28
C SER A 2 -0.03 -19.67 25.76
N SER A 3 0.32 -18.55 25.10
CA SER A 3 1.70 -18.13 24.71
C SER A 3 2.29 -19.08 23.66
N GLY A 4 2.85 -18.68 22.53
CA GLY A 4 3.27 -17.36 22.00
C GLY A 4 4.14 -17.58 20.75
N GLU A 5 4.81 -16.49 20.32
CA GLU A 5 5.84 -16.32 19.25
C GLU A 5 5.31 -15.97 17.83
N GLU A 6 5.40 -14.72 17.33
CA GLU A 6 6.55 -13.82 16.95
C GLU A 6 7.08 -14.13 15.52
N GLU A 7 7.40 -13.20 14.60
CA GLU A 7 8.21 -11.95 14.62
C GLU A 7 7.77 -11.00 13.44
N ASP A 8 7.63 -9.68 13.62
CA ASP A 8 8.58 -8.53 13.39
C ASP A 8 8.82 -8.16 11.89
N ASP A 9 8.90 -6.90 11.41
CA ASP A 9 9.53 -5.67 11.91
C ASP A 9 9.10 -4.47 10.99
N GLU A 10 8.97 -3.23 11.50
CA GLU A 10 9.37 -1.96 10.84
C GLU A 10 9.07 -0.76 11.78
N ASN A 11 10.15 -0.22 12.36
CA ASN A 11 10.17 0.91 13.29
C ASN A 11 10.14 2.27 12.53
N HIS A 12 9.01 2.99 12.61
CA HIS A 12 8.88 4.41 12.25
C HIS A 12 8.50 5.19 13.52
N GLN A 13 9.46 5.87 14.13
CA GLN A 13 9.21 6.84 15.20
C GLN A 13 8.86 8.18 14.55
N ASP A 14 7.56 8.42 14.38
CA ASP A 14 7.02 9.76 14.10
C ASP A 14 6.57 10.43 15.41
N ASP A 15 6.97 11.70 15.52
CA ASP A 15 6.79 12.64 16.61
C ASP A 15 5.30 12.87 17.00
N THR A 16 4.80 12.16 18.03
CA THR A 16 3.48 12.47 18.64
C THR A 16 3.50 12.58 20.17
N SER A 17 4.64 12.92 20.78
CA SER A 17 4.77 13.07 22.24
C SER A 17 4.76 14.53 22.73
N ILE A 18 4.05 15.44 22.05
CA ILE A 18 4.00 16.88 22.42
C ILE A 18 2.59 17.37 22.83
N VAL A 19 1.61 16.48 23.03
CA VAL A 19 0.23 16.92 23.39
C VAL A 19 -0.19 16.54 24.81
N ASN A 20 0.58 15.72 25.54
CA ASN A 20 0.13 15.18 26.83
C ASN A 20 0.64 15.90 28.09
N ASP A 21 1.52 16.90 27.99
CA ASP A 21 2.12 17.55 29.18
C ASP A 21 1.60 18.98 29.48
N ILE A 22 0.48 19.42 28.88
CA ILE A 22 -0.07 20.79 29.13
C ILE A 22 -1.15 20.81 30.25
N LYS A 23 -1.31 19.72 31.00
CA LYS A 23 -2.26 19.68 32.13
C LYS A 23 -1.55 19.37 33.44
N GLN A 24 -0.71 20.29 33.89
CA GLN A 24 -0.50 20.53 35.32
C GLN A 24 0.10 21.94 35.53
N ASP A 25 -0.38 22.57 36.60
CA ASP A 25 0.15 23.78 37.24
C ASP A 25 -0.25 25.14 36.64
N SER A 26 -1.54 25.45 36.78
CA SER A 26 -2.01 26.83 36.88
C SER A 26 -1.74 27.39 38.28
N GLU A 27 -0.52 27.82 38.58
CA GLU A 27 -0.27 28.67 39.75
C GLU A 27 0.98 29.55 39.57
N GLY A 28 0.75 30.86 39.38
CA GLY A 28 1.63 31.89 39.95
C GLY A 28 2.98 32.24 39.31
N VAL A 29 3.28 31.90 38.05
CA VAL A 29 4.60 32.23 37.47
C VAL A 29 4.62 33.61 36.79
N LYS A 30 5.54 34.48 37.25
CA LYS A 30 5.70 35.89 36.84
C LYS A 30 6.02 35.97 35.34
N GLY A 31 5.52 36.99 34.64
CA GLY A 31 5.65 37.14 33.18
C GLY A 31 7.09 37.10 32.63
N LYS A 32 8.12 37.27 33.47
CA LYS A 32 9.53 37.13 33.10
C LYS A 32 9.93 35.68 32.78
N ASP A 33 9.32 34.71 33.44
CA ASP A 33 9.66 33.29 33.26
C ASP A 33 8.99 32.71 32.00
N LYS A 34 7.80 33.23 31.65
CA LYS A 34 7.16 32.94 30.36
C LYS A 34 8.01 33.47 29.20
N ILE A 35 8.55 34.68 29.33
CA ILE A 35 9.48 35.24 28.33
C ILE A 35 10.75 34.39 28.23
N ALA A 36 11.27 33.87 29.35
CA ALA A 36 12.41 32.96 29.33
C ALA A 36 12.08 31.63 28.60
N GLN A 37 10.91 31.06 28.84
CA GLN A 37 10.42 29.86 28.10
C GLN A 37 10.26 30.13 26.60
N TYR A 38 9.69 31.26 26.20
CA TYR A 38 9.57 31.60 24.78
C TYR A 38 10.95 31.84 24.14
N LYS A 39 11.91 32.43 24.87
CA LYS A 39 13.28 32.60 24.39
C LYS A 39 14.01 31.26 24.23
N SER A 40 13.85 30.32 25.15
CA SER A 40 14.43 28.97 25.01
C SER A 40 13.81 28.20 23.86
N LEU A 41 12.49 28.33 23.64
CA LEU A 41 11.80 27.69 22.53
C LEU A 41 12.25 28.24 21.18
N LEU A 42 12.40 29.56 21.06
CA LEU A 42 12.92 30.20 19.84
C LEU A 42 14.36 29.77 19.55
N ALA A 43 15.21 29.68 20.58
CA ALA A 43 16.58 29.17 20.43
C ALA A 43 16.61 27.72 19.95
N SER A 44 15.71 26.86 20.46
CA SER A 44 15.60 25.46 20.02
C SER A 44 15.16 25.34 18.55
N LEU A 45 14.25 26.20 18.10
CA LEU A 45 13.79 26.24 16.71
C LEU A 45 14.87 26.72 15.75
N GLU A 46 15.65 27.73 16.15
CA GLU A 46 16.80 28.22 15.39
C GLU A 46 17.87 27.14 15.23
N GLU A 47 18.16 26.39 16.29
CA GLU A 47 19.13 25.29 16.26
C GLU A 47 18.67 24.11 15.39
N GLU A 48 17.36 23.84 15.31
CA GLU A 48 16.79 22.87 14.38
C GLU A 48 16.81 23.34 12.92
N GLU A 49 16.57 24.63 12.69
CA GLU A 49 16.66 25.24 11.36
C GLU A 49 18.10 25.18 10.83
N ASP A 50 19.09 25.47 11.66
CA ASP A 50 20.52 25.33 11.32
C ASP A 50 20.89 23.87 11.03
N LYS A 51 20.39 22.89 11.79
CA LYS A 51 20.58 21.46 11.50
C LYS A 51 19.95 21.04 10.17
N LYS A 52 18.83 21.65 9.77
CA LYS A 52 18.18 21.43 8.46
C LYS A 52 18.99 22.08 7.33
N ARG A 53 19.47 23.31 7.53
CA ARG A 53 20.36 24.00 6.60
C ARG A 53 21.65 23.23 6.37
N ASN A 54 22.31 22.74 7.44
CA ASN A 54 23.52 21.93 7.36
C ASN A 54 23.31 20.56 6.69
N ARG A 55 22.09 20.02 6.67
CA ARG A 55 21.74 18.79 5.93
C ARG A 55 21.55 19.01 4.44
N ASP A 56 21.17 20.23 4.04
CA ASP A 56 20.93 20.63 2.65
C ASP A 56 22.21 21.16 1.95
N VAL A 57 23.32 21.23 2.69
CA VAL A 57 24.64 21.49 2.11
C VAL A 57 25.22 20.16 1.62
N ASP A 58 25.58 20.10 0.34
CA ASP A 58 26.27 18.96 -0.26
C ASP A 58 27.53 18.62 0.56
N LEU A 59 27.59 17.38 1.09
CA LEU A 59 28.71 16.88 1.89
C LEU A 59 29.96 16.75 1.00
N GLU A 60 30.78 17.79 0.94
CA GLU A 60 32.15 17.72 0.44
C GLU A 60 33.00 16.92 1.43
N ILE A 61 33.26 15.64 1.11
CA ILE A 61 34.14 14.78 1.90
C ILE A 61 35.59 15.05 1.46
N THR A 62 36.32 15.84 2.25
CA THR A 62 37.77 15.97 2.10
C THR A 62 38.45 14.71 2.64
N TRP A 63 39.15 13.99 1.76
CA TRP A 63 39.92 12.80 2.12
C TRP A 63 41.22 13.20 2.81
N ASP A 64 41.12 13.61 4.07
CA ASP A 64 42.29 13.89 4.88
C ASP A 64 42.98 12.59 5.29
N VAL A 65 44.31 12.56 5.25
CA VAL A 65 45.16 11.38 5.50
C VAL A 65 44.93 10.75 6.88
N GLY A 66 44.35 11.50 7.83
CA GLY A 66 43.96 11.04 9.17
C GLY A 66 42.59 10.34 9.27
N MET A 67 41.77 10.30 8.20
CA MET A 67 40.49 9.55 8.21
C MET A 67 40.72 8.04 8.26
N LYS A 68 41.79 7.53 7.63
CA LYS A 68 42.15 6.10 7.67
C LYS A 68 42.45 5.65 9.09
N GLU A 69 43.22 6.43 9.85
CA GLU A 69 43.53 6.10 11.25
C GLU A 69 42.28 6.12 12.14
N LYS A 70 41.33 7.04 11.91
CA LYS A 70 40.05 7.10 12.66
C LYS A 70 39.13 5.92 12.31
N ALA A 71 39.08 5.53 11.03
CA ALA A 71 38.36 4.35 10.59
C ALA A 71 38.98 3.07 11.17
N GLU A 72 40.32 2.94 11.18
CA GLU A 72 41.00 1.81 11.79
C GLU A 72 40.81 1.73 13.30
N LYS A 73 40.79 2.87 14.01
CA LYS A 73 40.51 2.93 15.45
C LYS A 73 39.08 2.45 15.76
N SER A 74 38.09 2.93 15.02
CA SER A 74 36.69 2.52 15.21
C SER A 74 36.44 1.05 14.81
N ILE A 75 37.14 0.53 13.80
CA ILE A 75 37.12 -0.90 13.46
C ILE A 75 37.74 -1.74 14.58
N LYS A 76 38.90 -1.33 15.12
CA LYS A 76 39.56 -2.03 16.24
C LYS A 76 38.70 -2.01 17.50
N GLU A 77 38.02 -0.91 17.79
CA GLU A 77 37.10 -0.80 18.92
C GLU A 77 35.94 -1.80 18.80
N LYS A 78 35.31 -1.89 17.63
CA LYS A 78 34.22 -2.86 17.36
C LYS A 78 34.67 -4.33 17.36
N LEU A 79 35.93 -4.60 17.03
CA LEU A 79 36.50 -5.95 17.12
C LEU A 79 36.83 -6.37 18.56
N ASN A 80 37.06 -5.40 19.46
CA ASN A 80 37.38 -5.67 20.86
C ASN A 80 36.13 -5.81 21.74
N THR A 81 34.96 -5.37 21.27
CA THR A 81 33.68 -5.58 21.96
C THR A 81 33.16 -6.98 21.67
N PRO A 82 32.86 -7.82 22.68
CA PRO A 82 32.27 -9.13 22.44
C PRO A 82 30.88 -8.95 21.81
N GLN A 83 30.70 -9.49 20.60
CA GLN A 83 29.45 -9.40 19.86
C GLN A 83 28.32 -10.10 20.61
N THR A 84 27.13 -9.51 20.51
CA THR A 84 25.91 -10.19 20.96
C THR A 84 25.53 -11.29 19.96
N PRO A 85 24.87 -12.38 20.39
CA PRO A 85 24.42 -13.44 19.47
C PRO A 85 23.57 -12.93 18.29
N PHE A 86 22.80 -11.86 18.50
CA PHE A 86 22.01 -11.21 17.46
C PHE A 86 22.87 -10.47 16.42
N GLU A 87 23.92 -9.79 16.88
CA GLU A 87 24.88 -9.12 16.00
C GLU A 87 25.65 -10.14 15.14
N GLU A 88 26.03 -11.28 15.72
CA GLU A 88 26.66 -12.38 15.00
C GLU A 88 25.75 -12.91 13.87
N MET A 89 24.44 -13.02 14.12
CA MET A 89 23.46 -13.43 13.10
C MET A 89 23.37 -12.41 11.95
N LEU A 90 23.31 -11.11 12.27
CA LEU A 90 23.27 -10.05 11.26
C LEU A 90 24.55 -10.02 10.43
N GLU A 91 25.70 -10.22 11.06
CA GLU A 91 26.98 -10.33 10.36
C GLU A 91 27.04 -11.56 9.46
N LYS A 92 26.61 -12.74 9.92
CA LYS A 92 26.49 -13.96 9.08
C LYS A 92 25.59 -13.72 7.88
N ARG A 93 24.44 -13.08 8.05
CA ARG A 93 23.50 -12.76 6.95
C ARG A 93 24.12 -11.77 5.96
N LYS A 94 24.84 -10.76 6.45
CA LYS A 94 25.57 -9.78 5.63
C LYS A 94 26.73 -10.42 4.87
N GLN A 95 27.49 -11.31 5.50
CA GLN A 95 28.56 -12.08 4.88
C GLN A 95 28.01 -13.01 3.79
N LYS A 96 26.94 -13.77 4.06
CA LYS A 96 26.25 -14.61 3.06
C LYS A 96 25.80 -13.80 1.84
N LYS A 97 25.23 -12.61 2.06
CA LYS A 97 24.82 -11.70 0.97
C LYS A 97 26.02 -11.19 0.15
N LYS A 98 27.16 -10.92 0.80
CA LYS A 98 28.40 -10.50 0.11
C LYS A 98 28.98 -11.64 -0.73
N LEU A 99 29.07 -12.85 -0.18
CA LEU A 99 29.55 -14.03 -0.90
C LEU A 99 28.71 -14.30 -2.15
N ARG A 100 27.38 -14.29 -2.03
CA ARG A 100 26.47 -14.44 -3.19
C ARG A 100 26.67 -13.34 -4.24
N LYS A 101 26.98 -12.11 -3.81
CA LYS A 101 27.23 -10.99 -4.73
C LYS A 101 28.57 -11.15 -5.46
N GLU A 102 29.61 -11.58 -4.75
CA GLU A 102 30.95 -11.83 -5.32
C GLU A 102 30.95 -13.03 -6.26
N GLU A 103 30.21 -14.09 -5.92
CA GLU A 103 30.01 -15.25 -6.79
C GLU A 103 29.33 -14.87 -8.10
N LYS A 104 28.24 -14.11 -8.03
CA LYS A 104 27.57 -13.56 -9.23
C LYS A 104 28.48 -12.66 -10.06
N LEU A 105 29.37 -11.88 -9.41
CA LEU A 105 30.32 -11.02 -10.12
C LEU A 105 31.42 -11.85 -10.80
N LYS A 106 31.88 -12.92 -10.15
CA LYS A 106 32.88 -13.86 -10.70
C LYS A 106 32.31 -14.71 -11.84
N GLN A 107 31.05 -15.15 -11.74
CA GLN A 107 30.35 -15.85 -12.82
C GLN A 107 30.18 -14.93 -14.04
N LYS A 108 29.69 -13.70 -13.83
CA LYS A 108 29.61 -12.68 -14.91
C LYS A 108 30.96 -12.29 -15.51
N GLY A 109 32.03 -12.33 -14.71
CA GLY A 109 33.40 -12.10 -15.19
C GLY A 109 33.96 -13.24 -16.02
N LYS A 110 33.53 -14.49 -15.80
CA LYS A 110 33.92 -15.67 -16.59
C LYS A 110 33.13 -15.80 -17.90
N GLU A 111 31.88 -15.33 -17.91
CA GLU A 111 31.03 -15.33 -19.12
C GLU A 111 31.49 -14.38 -20.22
N GLN A 112 32.40 -13.43 -19.93
CA GLN A 112 32.96 -12.52 -20.94
C GLN A 112 34.11 -13.11 -21.78
N GLU A 113 34.62 -14.32 -21.49
CA GLU A 113 35.73 -14.94 -22.23
C GLU A 113 35.32 -16.11 -23.14
N SER A 114 34.07 -16.59 -23.07
CA SER A 114 33.53 -17.61 -23.97
C SER A 114 32.25 -17.12 -24.64
N GLY A 115 32.39 -16.46 -25.80
CA GLY A 115 31.26 -16.11 -26.66
C GLY A 115 30.56 -17.37 -27.16
N SER A 116 29.39 -17.65 -26.61
CA SER A 116 28.33 -18.44 -27.26
C SER A 116 26.98 -17.91 -26.82
N GLU A 117 26.43 -17.02 -27.63
CA GLU A 117 25.06 -16.53 -27.54
C GLU A 117 24.13 -17.67 -28.01
N ASP A 118 23.61 -18.47 -27.07
CA ASP A 118 22.36 -19.26 -27.17
C ASP A 118 22.27 -20.27 -26.01
N ASP A 119 22.09 -19.82 -24.75
CA ASP A 119 21.47 -20.67 -23.71
C ASP A 119 20.99 -19.91 -22.44
N LEU A 120 20.32 -18.77 -22.59
CA LEU A 120 19.92 -17.94 -21.44
C LEU A 120 18.60 -18.37 -20.74
N CYS A 121 18.20 -19.64 -20.82
CA CYS A 121 16.96 -20.12 -20.18
C CYS A 121 17.07 -21.55 -19.61
N SER A 122 18.10 -21.85 -18.82
CA SER A 122 18.09 -23.02 -17.93
C SER A 122 18.88 -22.75 -16.65
N ASP A 123 18.48 -21.72 -15.89
CA ASP A 123 19.00 -21.42 -14.55
C ASP A 123 17.92 -21.72 -13.49
N ASP A 124 17.44 -22.96 -13.46
CA ASP A 124 16.93 -23.53 -12.21
C ASP A 124 18.14 -24.15 -11.50
N GLU A 125 18.53 -23.51 -10.41
CA GLU A 125 19.66 -23.86 -9.55
C GLU A 125 19.36 -25.22 -8.88
N ILE A 126 19.71 -26.31 -9.57
CA ILE A 126 19.57 -27.67 -9.05
C ILE A 126 20.47 -27.79 -7.81
N PRO A 127 19.91 -28.09 -6.63
CA PRO A 127 20.70 -28.24 -5.42
C PRO A 127 21.74 -29.35 -5.60
N SER A 128 22.94 -29.19 -5.03
CA SER A 128 24.07 -30.12 -5.20
C SER A 128 23.82 -31.58 -4.77
N ASP A 129 22.63 -31.87 -4.24
CA ASP A 129 22.16 -33.17 -3.76
C ASP A 129 21.29 -33.92 -4.80
N VAL A 130 21.03 -33.33 -5.97
CA VAL A 130 20.19 -33.92 -7.03
C VAL A 130 21.04 -34.37 -8.20
N ASP A 131 21.11 -35.69 -8.42
CA ASP A 131 21.83 -36.31 -9.54
C ASP A 131 20.93 -36.41 -10.78
N MET A 132 21.22 -35.60 -11.81
CA MET A 132 20.51 -35.63 -13.10
C MET A 132 20.69 -36.94 -13.88
N ALA A 133 21.60 -37.83 -13.46
CA ALA A 133 21.78 -39.15 -14.06
C ALA A 133 20.92 -40.26 -13.40
N ASP A 134 20.11 -39.94 -12.37
CA ASP A 134 19.24 -40.88 -11.68
C ASP A 134 18.21 -41.52 -12.65
N PRO A 135 18.01 -42.86 -12.62
CA PRO A 135 16.93 -43.55 -13.33
C PRO A 135 15.54 -42.89 -13.24
N PHE A 136 15.23 -42.20 -12.14
CA PHE A 136 13.98 -41.47 -11.95
C PHE A 136 13.84 -40.29 -12.92
N PHE A 137 14.86 -39.42 -13.01
CA PHE A 137 14.85 -38.20 -13.84
C PHE A 137 15.27 -38.44 -15.29
N ARG A 138 15.95 -39.54 -15.58
CA ARG A 138 16.43 -39.88 -16.94
C ARG A 138 15.29 -40.13 -17.95
N SER A 139 14.08 -40.44 -17.48
CA SER A 139 12.90 -40.59 -18.34
C SER A 139 12.36 -39.23 -18.82
N GLU A 140 12.52 -38.18 -18.00
CA GLU A 140 12.06 -36.81 -18.26
C GLU A 140 13.00 -36.03 -19.19
N HIS A 141 14.32 -36.25 -19.12
CA HIS A 141 15.30 -35.47 -19.90
C HIS A 141 15.52 -35.95 -21.35
N GLN A 142 14.98 -37.12 -21.76
CA GLN A 142 15.14 -37.62 -23.14
C GLN A 142 14.21 -36.92 -24.14
N VAL A 143 13.24 -36.11 -23.70
CA VAL A 143 12.34 -35.39 -24.61
C VAL A 143 12.91 -34.07 -25.15
N SER A 144 13.98 -33.51 -24.55
CA SER A 144 14.49 -32.18 -24.95
C SER A 144 15.73 -32.20 -25.85
N THR A 145 16.34 -33.37 -26.13
CA THR A 145 17.60 -33.46 -26.91
C THR A 145 17.56 -34.47 -28.06
N VAL A 146 16.60 -34.38 -28.98
CA VAL A 146 16.70 -35.11 -30.27
C VAL A 146 16.38 -34.23 -31.46
N LYS A 147 17.45 -33.76 -32.12
CA LYS A 147 17.43 -33.28 -33.50
C LYS A 147 16.91 -34.40 -34.42
N LYS A 148 15.95 -34.02 -35.26
CA LYS A 148 15.35 -34.76 -36.39
C LYS A 148 16.15 -35.98 -36.88
N ASN A 149 15.57 -37.17 -36.72
CA ASN A 149 15.62 -38.21 -37.75
C ASN A 149 14.47 -39.23 -37.61
N LYS A 150 13.75 -39.40 -38.74
CA LYS A 150 12.90 -40.54 -39.18
C LYS A 150 11.73 -41.04 -38.31
N LYS A 151 10.54 -40.66 -38.78
CA LYS A 151 9.30 -41.44 -39.04
C LYS A 151 9.03 -42.74 -38.25
N ALA A 152 7.82 -42.70 -37.66
CA ALA A 152 6.81 -43.75 -37.54
C ALA A 152 7.06 -44.91 -36.56
N ASN A 153 6.29 -44.94 -35.45
CA ASN A 153 5.26 -45.98 -35.29
C ASN A 153 4.32 -45.77 -34.09
N SER A 154 3.09 -46.27 -34.29
CA SER A 154 2.10 -46.75 -33.32
C SER A 154 1.51 -45.78 -32.29
N GLU A 155 0.50 -45.09 -32.79
CA GLU A 155 -0.79 -44.78 -32.17
C GLU A 155 -1.42 -46.02 -31.49
N VAL A 156 -0.95 -46.37 -30.29
CA VAL A 156 -1.72 -47.15 -29.31
C VAL A 156 -1.41 -46.58 -27.93
N GLU A 157 -1.91 -45.38 -27.69
CA GLU A 157 -1.96 -44.84 -26.34
C GLU A 157 -2.98 -45.68 -25.57
N SER A 158 -2.47 -46.59 -24.72
CA SER A 158 -3.27 -47.39 -23.80
C SER A 158 -4.28 -46.50 -23.07
N GLU A 159 -5.49 -47.00 -22.82
CA GLU A 159 -6.49 -46.26 -22.05
C GLU A 159 -5.94 -45.82 -20.68
N GLU A 160 -5.01 -46.58 -20.11
CA GLU A 160 -4.27 -46.24 -18.88
C GLU A 160 -3.37 -45.01 -19.05
N ALA A 161 -2.75 -44.81 -20.21
CA ALA A 161 -1.93 -43.63 -20.49
C ALA A 161 -2.81 -42.38 -20.66
N LYS A 162 -4.01 -42.54 -21.23
CA LYS A 162 -5.01 -41.46 -21.31
C LYS A 162 -5.57 -41.11 -19.93
N GLN A 163 -5.86 -42.12 -19.11
CA GLN A 163 -6.30 -41.93 -17.72
C GLN A 163 -5.22 -41.25 -16.90
N ARG A 164 -3.96 -41.68 -17.00
CA ARG A 164 -2.84 -41.02 -16.32
C ARG A 164 -2.63 -39.58 -16.78
N LYS A 165 -2.77 -39.29 -18.08
CA LYS A 165 -2.71 -37.91 -18.58
C LYS A 165 -3.87 -37.05 -18.06
N ALA A 166 -5.09 -37.60 -18.00
CA ALA A 166 -6.24 -36.90 -17.43
C ALA A 166 -6.12 -36.68 -15.91
N GLU A 167 -5.59 -37.65 -15.17
CA GLU A 167 -5.29 -37.50 -13.73
C GLU A 167 -4.20 -36.45 -13.48
N LEU A 168 -3.17 -36.40 -14.34
CA LEU A 168 -2.11 -35.39 -14.27
C LEU A 168 -2.65 -33.98 -14.63
N GLU A 169 -3.51 -33.89 -15.64
CA GLU A 169 -4.20 -32.65 -16.03
C GLU A 169 -5.08 -32.12 -14.90
N LEU A 170 -5.81 -32.99 -14.17
CA LEU A 170 -6.61 -32.60 -13.01
C LEU A 170 -5.75 -32.06 -11.84
N LEU A 171 -4.59 -32.68 -11.60
CA LEU A 171 -3.66 -32.27 -10.53
C LEU A 171 -2.99 -30.92 -10.86
N LEU A 172 -2.61 -30.69 -12.13
CA LEU A 172 -2.15 -29.37 -12.58
C LEU A 172 -3.26 -28.33 -12.67
N MET A 173 -4.51 -28.72 -12.96
CA MET A 173 -5.64 -27.80 -12.93
C MET A 173 -5.94 -27.33 -11.51
N GLU A 174 -5.75 -28.14 -10.46
CA GLU A 174 -5.95 -27.68 -9.08
C GLU A 174 -4.87 -26.64 -8.65
N GLU A 175 -3.64 -26.76 -9.17
CA GLU A 175 -2.56 -25.80 -8.96
C GLU A 175 -2.72 -24.52 -9.81
N ASN A 176 -3.23 -24.63 -11.04
CA ASN A 176 -3.48 -23.48 -11.94
C ASN A 176 -4.84 -22.81 -11.74
N ASP A 177 -5.89 -23.49 -11.25
CA ASP A 177 -7.18 -22.88 -10.89
C ASP A 177 -7.13 -22.25 -9.49
N SER A 178 -6.09 -22.52 -8.72
CA SER A 178 -5.67 -21.66 -7.62
C SER A 178 -5.20 -20.27 -8.10
N GLU A 179 -4.89 -20.14 -9.42
CA GLU A 179 -4.68 -18.87 -10.12
C GLU A 179 -5.97 -18.25 -10.67
N VAL A 180 -7.15 -18.75 -10.25
CA VAL A 180 -8.29 -17.85 -10.05
C VAL A 180 -7.91 -16.87 -8.94
N GLN A 181 -7.08 -15.90 -9.33
CA GLN A 181 -7.12 -14.54 -8.83
C GLN A 181 -7.28 -14.47 -7.32
N LYS A 182 -6.32 -15.00 -6.55
CA LYS A 182 -6.12 -14.54 -5.17
C LYS A 182 -5.61 -13.10 -5.24
N SER A 183 -6.47 -12.21 -5.74
CA SER A 183 -6.38 -10.77 -5.61
C SER A 183 -6.55 -10.49 -4.13
N HIS A 184 -5.44 -10.57 -3.39
CA HIS A 184 -5.45 -10.27 -1.97
C HIS A 184 -6.03 -8.87 -1.79
N PHE A 185 -7.05 -8.79 -0.93
CA PHE A 185 -7.73 -7.53 -0.65
C PHE A 185 -6.74 -6.57 -0.02
N ASN A 186 -6.36 -5.53 -0.77
CA ASN A 186 -5.51 -4.46 -0.28
C ASN A 186 -6.26 -3.14 -0.39
N MET A 187 -6.76 -2.67 0.76
CA MET A 187 -7.50 -1.41 0.88
C MET A 187 -6.73 -0.22 0.29
N LYS A 188 -5.40 -0.16 0.47
CA LYS A 188 -4.56 0.92 -0.06
C LYS A 188 -4.45 0.84 -1.59
N SER A 189 -4.33 -0.37 -2.15
CA SER A 189 -4.32 -0.57 -3.60
C SER A 189 -5.64 -0.15 -4.23
N ILE A 190 -6.77 -0.50 -3.61
CA ILE A 190 -8.11 -0.14 -4.07
C ILE A 190 -8.28 1.38 -4.03
N GLN A 191 -7.95 2.01 -2.90
CA GLN A 191 -7.98 3.48 -2.78
C GLN A 191 -7.14 4.16 -3.85
N ASP A 192 -5.93 3.69 -4.12
CA ASP A 192 -5.07 4.27 -5.15
C ASP A 192 -5.69 4.12 -6.55
N GLN A 193 -6.25 2.96 -6.86
CA GLN A 193 -6.89 2.68 -8.16
C GLN A 193 -8.14 3.55 -8.39
N GLU A 194 -8.92 3.77 -7.35
CA GLU A 194 -10.16 4.57 -7.40
C GLU A 194 -9.88 6.09 -7.35
N ASN A 195 -8.96 6.53 -6.49
CA ASN A 195 -8.56 7.94 -6.35
C ASN A 195 -7.61 8.41 -7.45
N ASP A 196 -7.03 7.51 -8.25
CA ASP A 196 -6.31 7.84 -9.49
C ASP A 196 -7.30 8.43 -10.50
N GLY A 197 -7.70 9.68 -10.28
CA GLY A 197 -8.54 10.45 -11.19
C GLY A 197 -7.91 10.50 -12.58
N LYS A 198 -8.74 10.78 -13.59
CA LYS A 198 -8.41 10.81 -15.03
C LYS A 198 -7.07 11.49 -15.39
N LYS A 199 -6.57 12.40 -14.54
CA LYS A 199 -5.29 13.13 -14.69
C LYS A 199 -4.03 12.33 -14.28
N LYS A 200 -4.08 11.45 -13.28
CA LYS A 200 -2.93 10.61 -12.85
C LYS A 200 -2.80 9.32 -13.66
N LYS A 201 -3.90 8.84 -14.26
CA LYS A 201 -3.92 7.67 -15.17
C LYS A 201 -2.95 7.84 -16.34
N ARG A 202 -2.84 9.04 -16.94
CA ARG A 202 -1.90 9.30 -18.06
C ARG A 202 -0.42 9.12 -17.68
N ARG A 203 -0.02 9.48 -16.45
CA ARG A 203 1.40 9.38 -16.03
C ARG A 203 1.79 7.97 -15.58
N LYS A 204 0.83 7.21 -15.04
CA LYS A 204 1.05 5.84 -14.53
C LYS A 204 0.94 4.79 -15.64
N GLN A 205 0.07 4.99 -16.64
CA GLN A 205 -0.01 4.12 -17.82
C GLN A 205 1.25 4.16 -18.71
N LEU A 206 2.08 5.22 -18.66
CA LEU A 206 3.36 5.19 -19.39
C LEU A 206 4.42 4.30 -18.72
N LYS A 207 4.28 3.95 -17.43
CA LYS A 207 5.32 3.22 -16.66
C LYS A 207 4.91 1.82 -16.19
N LYS A 208 3.63 1.42 -16.32
CA LYS A 208 3.12 0.15 -15.75
C LYS A 208 2.08 -0.57 -16.63
N LYS A 209 2.23 -0.55 -17.96
CA LYS A 209 1.30 -1.22 -18.89
C LYS A 209 1.26 -2.74 -18.74
N ASN A 210 2.37 -3.42 -18.45
CA ASN A 210 2.36 -4.89 -18.58
C ASN A 210 2.02 -5.68 -17.30
N ILE A 211 1.88 -5.05 -16.13
CA ILE A 211 1.75 -5.80 -14.85
C ILE A 211 0.42 -5.54 -14.13
N LYS A 212 -0.24 -4.41 -14.38
CA LYS A 212 -1.47 -4.05 -13.66
C LYS A 212 -2.76 -4.33 -14.43
N GLU A 213 -2.67 -4.64 -15.72
CA GLU A 213 -3.84 -4.85 -16.58
C GLU A 213 -4.56 -6.18 -16.28
N ASN A 214 -3.87 -7.17 -15.69
CA ASN A 214 -4.49 -8.44 -15.28
C ASN A 214 -5.13 -8.44 -13.87
N ILE A 215 -4.79 -7.48 -13.00
CA ILE A 215 -5.40 -7.34 -11.65
C ILE A 215 -6.52 -6.29 -11.66
N THR A 216 -6.60 -5.48 -12.71
CA THR A 216 -7.79 -4.68 -13.02
C THR A 216 -8.90 -5.57 -13.58
N ASN A 217 -9.28 -6.60 -12.82
CA ASN A 217 -10.60 -7.16 -12.95
C ASN A 217 -11.57 -5.98 -12.81
N ASN A 218 -12.44 -5.81 -13.81
CA ASN A 218 -13.43 -4.76 -13.83
C ASN A 218 -14.27 -4.89 -12.56
N ASP A 219 -14.03 -3.99 -11.61
CA ASP A 219 -14.75 -3.97 -10.34
C ASP A 219 -16.15 -3.42 -10.61
N ASP A 220 -17.06 -4.33 -10.97
CA ASP A 220 -18.46 -4.09 -11.26
C ASP A 220 -19.34 -4.09 -10.00
N PHE A 221 -18.71 -4.15 -8.82
CA PHE A 221 -19.43 -4.15 -7.55
C PHE A 221 -20.15 -2.81 -7.33
N GLN A 222 -21.47 -2.88 -7.09
CA GLN A 222 -22.30 -1.74 -6.72
C GLN A 222 -22.92 -1.99 -5.35
N VAL A 223 -22.84 -0.98 -4.48
CA VAL A 223 -23.48 -1.02 -3.16
C VAL A 223 -24.99 -0.87 -3.33
N ASP A 224 -25.75 -1.80 -2.77
CA ASP A 224 -27.19 -1.68 -2.65
C ASP A 224 -27.55 -0.68 -1.54
N ILE A 225 -28.19 0.42 -1.95
CA ILE A 225 -28.57 1.52 -1.06
C ILE A 225 -30.00 1.36 -0.51
N THR A 226 -30.72 0.36 -1.00
CA THR A 226 -32.10 0.06 -0.63
C THR A 226 -32.22 -0.99 0.46
N ASP A 227 -31.10 -1.63 0.84
CA ASP A 227 -31.07 -2.63 1.91
C ASP A 227 -31.33 -2.02 3.29
N ASP A 228 -32.36 -2.54 3.97
CA ASP A 228 -32.81 -2.12 5.29
C ASP A 228 -31.72 -2.22 6.36
N ARG A 229 -30.76 -3.15 6.21
CA ARG A 229 -29.62 -3.29 7.15
C ARG A 229 -28.76 -2.03 7.21
N PHE A 230 -28.75 -1.25 6.13
CA PHE A 230 -27.98 0.00 6.03
C PHE A 230 -28.84 1.25 6.21
N SER A 231 -30.14 1.11 6.50
CA SER A 231 -31.05 2.24 6.76
C SER A 231 -30.52 3.19 7.83
N ALA A 232 -29.88 2.65 8.86
CA ALA A 232 -29.32 3.40 9.98
C ALA A 232 -28.23 4.41 9.57
N LEU A 233 -27.53 4.21 8.44
CA LEU A 233 -26.55 5.16 7.87
C LEU A 233 -27.20 6.46 7.40
N PHE A 234 -28.47 6.39 7.00
CA PHE A 234 -29.22 7.53 6.46
C PHE A 234 -30.03 8.24 7.55
N THR A 235 -30.58 7.48 8.50
CA THR A 235 -31.49 8.01 9.53
C THR A 235 -30.79 8.44 10.81
N SER A 236 -29.82 7.66 11.31
CA SER A 236 -29.21 7.92 12.62
C SER A 236 -27.98 8.83 12.51
N HIS A 237 -27.75 9.70 13.49
CA HIS A 237 -26.56 10.54 13.53
C HIS A 237 -25.28 9.76 13.89
N HIS A 238 -25.40 8.69 14.68
CA HIS A 238 -24.27 7.90 15.17
C HIS A 238 -23.51 7.16 14.07
N PHE A 239 -24.19 6.80 12.98
CA PHE A 239 -23.57 6.10 11.84
C PHE A 239 -23.35 7.03 10.64
N ASN A 240 -23.26 8.34 10.88
CA ASN A 240 -22.98 9.32 9.84
C ASN A 240 -21.55 9.20 9.34
N ILE A 241 -21.41 9.04 8.02
CA ILE A 241 -20.12 9.11 7.34
C ILE A 241 -19.69 10.59 7.22
N ASP A 242 -18.60 10.96 7.89
CA ASP A 242 -18.01 12.30 7.82
C ASP A 242 -16.66 12.28 7.08
N PRO A 243 -16.53 13.02 5.96
CA PRO A 243 -15.25 13.19 5.27
C PRO A 243 -14.13 13.87 6.06
N ALA A 244 -14.45 14.56 7.17
CA ALA A 244 -13.48 15.21 8.05
C ALA A 244 -12.82 14.25 9.04
N GLU A 245 -13.39 13.06 9.25
CA GLU A 245 -12.83 12.05 10.15
C GLU A 245 -11.59 11.39 9.55
N PRO A 246 -10.50 11.18 10.32
CA PRO A 246 -9.27 10.56 9.81
C PRO A 246 -9.45 9.10 9.37
N GLN A 247 -10.48 8.42 9.91
CA GLN A 247 -10.83 7.05 9.52
C GLN A 247 -11.55 6.99 8.16
N PHE A 248 -11.97 8.13 7.62
CA PHE A 248 -12.68 8.20 6.35
C PHE A 248 -11.80 7.76 5.18
N ARG A 249 -12.24 6.74 4.46
CA ARG A 249 -11.60 6.24 3.24
C ARG A 249 -12.44 6.58 2.03
N LYS A 250 -11.88 7.38 1.13
CA LYS A 250 -12.49 7.75 -0.15
C LYS A 250 -12.47 6.55 -1.09
N THR A 251 -13.63 5.90 -1.21
CA THR A 251 -13.92 4.79 -2.12
C THR A 251 -15.19 5.12 -2.90
N LYS A 252 -15.39 4.50 -4.06
CA LYS A 252 -16.60 4.75 -4.88
C LYS A 252 -17.88 4.43 -4.13
N ALA A 253 -17.89 3.32 -3.38
CA ALA A 253 -18.99 2.90 -2.52
C ALA A 253 -19.37 4.00 -1.52
N MET A 254 -18.38 4.59 -0.86
CA MET A 254 -18.58 5.66 0.13
C MET A 254 -19.15 6.93 -0.51
N ASP A 255 -18.65 7.31 -1.69
CA ASP A 255 -19.16 8.45 -2.43
C ASP A 255 -20.62 8.26 -2.85
N VAL A 256 -21.00 7.04 -3.27
CA VAL A 256 -22.39 6.68 -3.61
C VAL A 256 -23.30 6.86 -2.40
N ILE A 257 -22.92 6.34 -1.23
CA ILE A 257 -23.70 6.47 0.01
C ILE A 257 -23.85 7.93 0.42
N ILE A 258 -22.78 8.72 0.40
CA ILE A 258 -22.82 10.16 0.71
C ILE A 258 -23.74 10.90 -0.26
N SER A 259 -23.61 10.61 -1.57
CA SER A 259 -24.44 11.25 -2.59
C SER A 259 -25.92 10.95 -2.41
N GLU A 260 -26.26 9.71 -2.05
CA GLU A 260 -27.65 9.31 -1.81
C GLU A 260 -28.21 9.95 -0.56
N LYS A 261 -27.43 10.03 0.52
CA LYS A 261 -27.81 10.76 1.73
C LYS A 261 -28.08 12.24 1.45
N LEU A 262 -27.24 12.87 0.64
CA LEU A 262 -27.45 14.27 0.22
C LEU A 262 -28.72 14.42 -0.63
N LYS A 263 -29.06 13.44 -1.48
CA LYS A 263 -30.34 13.43 -2.21
C LYS A 263 -31.54 13.28 -1.27
N ARG A 264 -31.50 12.33 -0.32
CA ARG A 264 -32.59 12.14 0.67
C ARG A 264 -32.82 13.40 1.49
N ARG A 265 -31.77 14.07 1.97
CA ARG A 265 -31.90 15.33 2.70
C ARG A 265 -32.50 16.46 1.86
N LYS A 266 -32.17 16.54 0.56
CA LYS A 266 -32.79 17.50 -0.36
C LYS A 266 -34.27 17.21 -0.53
N GLN A 267 -34.66 15.95 -0.66
CA GLN A 267 -36.06 15.54 -0.77
C GLN A 267 -36.85 15.81 0.53
N GLU A 268 -36.28 15.52 1.70
CA GLU A 268 -36.89 15.88 2.99
C GLU A 268 -37.08 17.39 3.10
N HIS A 269 -36.05 18.18 2.76
CA HIS A 269 -36.15 19.63 2.77
C HIS A 269 -37.18 20.15 1.74
N GLU A 270 -37.33 19.51 0.58
CA GLU A 270 -38.37 19.85 -0.39
C GLU A 270 -39.78 19.48 0.11
N GLN A 271 -39.92 18.37 0.85
CA GLN A 271 -41.19 17.99 1.48
C GLN A 271 -41.57 18.93 2.63
N ASP A 272 -40.60 19.34 3.46
CA ASP A 272 -40.81 20.33 4.53
C ASP A 272 -41.06 21.74 3.98
N LEU A 273 -40.54 22.04 2.78
CA LEU A 273 -40.83 23.27 2.05
C LEU A 273 -42.11 23.20 1.21
N THR A 274 -42.74 22.04 1.03
CA THR A 274 -44.14 22.05 0.61
C THR A 274 -44.89 22.70 1.77
N PRO A 275 -45.45 23.91 1.58
CA PRO A 275 -46.15 24.56 2.67
C PRO A 275 -47.25 23.58 3.12
N PRO A 276 -47.45 23.36 4.44
CA PRO A 276 -48.54 22.52 4.92
C PRO A 276 -49.78 23.01 4.18
N LYS A 277 -50.40 22.12 3.37
CA LYS A 277 -51.48 22.42 2.42
C LYS A 277 -52.18 23.69 2.87
N LEU A 278 -51.78 24.83 2.28
CA LEU A 278 -52.28 26.13 2.71
C LEU A 278 -53.79 25.96 2.73
N LEU A 279 -54.38 26.01 3.94
CA LEU A 279 -55.82 26.17 4.08
C LEU A 279 -56.12 27.31 3.12
N LYS A 280 -56.92 27.02 2.09
CA LYS A 280 -57.24 27.96 1.02
C LYS A 280 -57.70 29.22 1.73
N THR A 281 -56.82 30.22 1.83
CA THR A 281 -57.18 31.47 2.47
C THR A 281 -58.19 32.11 1.54
N ASP A 282 -59.28 32.63 2.10
CA ASP A 282 -60.33 33.21 1.29
C ASP A 282 -59.71 34.26 0.35
N PRO A 283 -60.09 34.26 -0.94
CA PRO A 283 -59.49 35.15 -1.93
C PRO A 283 -59.59 36.62 -1.51
N GLU A 284 -60.66 36.98 -0.79
CA GLU A 284 -60.88 38.30 -0.20
C GLU A 284 -59.83 38.67 0.86
N LEU A 285 -59.47 37.73 1.75
CA LEU A 285 -58.43 37.94 2.75
C LEU A 285 -57.07 38.17 2.08
N SER A 286 -56.79 37.47 0.97
CA SER A 286 -55.56 37.68 0.22
C SER A 286 -55.47 39.08 -0.41
N LEU A 287 -56.60 39.61 -0.90
CA LEU A 287 -56.70 40.97 -1.44
C LEU A 287 -56.57 42.02 -0.34
N LEU A 288 -57.17 41.78 0.82
CA LEU A 288 -57.06 42.65 1.99
C LEU A 288 -55.60 42.74 2.45
N VAL A 289 -54.93 41.61 2.64
CA VAL A 289 -53.52 41.56 3.06
C VAL A 289 -52.62 42.26 2.04
N LYS A 290 -52.86 42.08 0.73
CA LYS A 290 -52.14 42.79 -0.34
C LYS A 290 -52.36 44.30 -0.27
N SER A 291 -53.58 44.77 -0.07
CA SER A 291 -53.89 46.20 0.03
C SER A 291 -53.25 46.84 1.26
N ILE A 292 -53.27 46.16 2.42
CA ILE A 292 -52.60 46.60 3.65
C ILE A 292 -51.09 46.68 3.41
N LYS A 293 -50.49 45.65 2.81
CA LYS A 293 -49.05 45.60 2.53
C LYS A 293 -48.61 46.70 1.55
N ASN A 294 -49.42 47.05 0.56
CA ASN A 294 -49.13 48.18 -0.33
C ASN A 294 -49.27 49.52 0.40
N LYS A 295 -50.28 49.66 1.25
CA LYS A 295 -50.53 50.89 2.02
C LYS A 295 -49.45 51.16 3.08
N THR A 296 -48.86 50.11 3.67
CA THR A 296 -47.75 50.25 4.63
C THR A 296 -46.42 50.54 3.94
N LYS A 297 -46.18 49.95 2.76
CA LYS A 297 -44.98 50.27 1.95
C LYS A 297 -44.97 51.71 1.45
N ASN A 298 -46.12 52.25 1.08
CA ASN A 298 -46.23 53.64 0.62
C ASN A 298 -46.28 54.68 1.76
N LYS A 299 -46.21 54.23 3.02
CA LYS A 299 -46.16 55.08 4.22
C LYS A 299 -44.76 55.17 4.85
N LYS A 300 -43.75 54.59 4.19
CA LYS A 300 -42.34 54.79 4.52
C LYS A 300 -41.69 55.71 3.49
#